data_AF-A0A0C3H072-F1
#
_entry.id   AF-A0A0C3H072-F1
#
_cell.length_a   1.000
_cell.length_b   1.000
_cell.length_c   1.000
_cell.angle_alpha   90.00
_cell.angle_beta   90.00
_cell.angle_gamma   90.00
#
_symmetry.space_group_name_H-M   'P 1'
#
loop_
_entity.id
_entity.type
_entity.pdbx_description
1 polymer ?
#
loop_
_entity_poly.entity_id
_entity_poly.type
_entity_poly.pdbx_seq_one_letter_code
_entity_poly.pdbx_strand_id
1 'polypeptide(L)'
;MKVPPQKVLCSRALCIIAEKSEELAIFRECFRLDEKIVGSDIPDVSNAYEFWLGSFLIGNGQQLPFYITCCSSQRIQTFATESTSLFKTLKPKYAIHVGVCAGMSTKGVRRVHFEQGMGTAFNYEEGHPVIRDSTSVFQPSADIIQYPDMSVAKFVKSLAKSKYKYGTFASGCSVRPDTQVILKSVADTVARDVLALEKEASAFLYVCEHTGVISLGVVKGVSELGDTNEAVSNEGDYNSAIVNTANAVRLWIGATPDIITPLPHELEPGLVLAEDYCANYIEPVWQMQEDLWAKTGRIEGAAIGLKIVLPRNSNVYLYGRVKVTIKRSIRKRGLEWVGIGEGHEIRTVLYKWPYIIDFPGIVSQLASCPDVIHQLDLFANHIRDKSVTEWENEVEVWSWEEFQTWATVGIGETSPSALQQNIAH
;
A
#
# COMPACT_ATOMS: atom_id res chain seq x y z
N MET A 1 -12.51 -19.89 23.79
CA MET A 1 -12.21 -18.47 24.11
C MET A 1 -12.80 -17.60 23.03
N LYS A 2 -13.43 -16.46 23.35
CA LYS A 2 -13.91 -15.52 22.33
C LYS A 2 -12.71 -14.83 21.68
N VAL A 3 -12.72 -14.68 20.35
CA VAL A 3 -11.68 -13.96 19.62
C VAL A 3 -11.76 -12.47 20.00
N PRO A 4 -10.63 -11.80 20.32
CA PRO A 4 -10.64 -10.37 20.62
C PRO A 4 -11.20 -9.53 19.46
N PRO A 5 -12.04 -8.51 19.70
CA PRO A 5 -12.66 -7.70 18.64
C PRO A 5 -11.67 -7.09 17.65
N GLN A 6 -10.52 -6.59 18.14
CA GLN A 6 -9.45 -6.08 17.28
C GLN A 6 -8.96 -7.13 16.27
N LYS A 7 -8.78 -8.40 16.69
CA LYS A 7 -8.37 -9.49 15.77
C LYS A 7 -9.42 -9.78 14.71
N VAL A 8 -10.71 -9.62 15.05
CA VAL A 8 -11.81 -9.78 14.09
C VAL A 8 -11.77 -8.67 13.03
N LEU A 9 -11.42 -7.44 13.41
CA LEU A 9 -11.31 -6.31 12.46
C LEU A 9 -10.04 -6.38 11.62
N CYS A 10 -8.89 -6.71 12.21
CA CYS A 10 -7.64 -6.90 11.48
C CYS A 10 -7.69 -8.04 10.44
N SER A 11 -8.59 -9.01 10.60
CA SER A 11 -8.76 -10.10 9.63
C SER A 11 -9.66 -9.74 8.45
N ARG A 12 -10.29 -8.55 8.45
CA ARG A 12 -11.10 -8.07 7.32
C ARG A 12 -10.20 -7.36 6.33
N ALA A 13 -10.19 -7.85 5.09
CA ALA A 13 -9.33 -7.32 4.05
C ALA A 13 -9.76 -5.92 3.60
N LEU A 14 -11.07 -5.60 3.68
CA LEU A 14 -11.63 -4.35 3.19
C LEU A 14 -12.18 -3.47 4.33
N CYS A 15 -11.75 -2.21 4.36
CA CYS A 15 -12.35 -1.14 5.14
C CYS A 15 -13.24 -0.27 4.25
N ILE A 16 -14.46 0.05 4.68
CA ILE A 16 -15.30 1.07 4.05
C ILE A 16 -15.49 2.22 5.04
N ILE A 17 -15.23 3.46 4.61
CA ILE A 17 -15.40 4.66 5.44
C ILE A 17 -16.52 5.51 4.85
N ALA A 18 -17.64 5.60 5.55
CA ALA A 18 -18.72 6.56 5.29
C ALA A 18 -18.40 7.93 5.88
N GLU A 19 -19.01 9.00 5.36
CA GLU A 19 -18.73 10.36 5.81
C GLU A 19 -19.32 10.66 7.19
N LYS A 20 -20.51 10.14 7.49
CA LYS A 20 -21.23 10.40 8.74
C LYS A 20 -21.91 9.17 9.30
N SER A 21 -22.26 9.24 10.59
CA SER A 21 -23.00 8.20 11.30
C SER A 21 -24.41 8.00 10.75
N GLU A 22 -25.09 9.06 10.28
CA GLU A 22 -26.42 8.93 9.67
C GLU A 22 -26.37 8.14 8.36
N GLU A 23 -25.31 8.35 7.56
CA GLU A 23 -25.10 7.58 6.34
C GLU A 23 -24.75 6.14 6.63
N LEU A 24 -23.93 5.89 7.67
CA LEU A 24 -23.55 4.57 8.12
C LEU A 24 -24.78 3.69 8.42
N ALA A 25 -25.84 4.26 9.01
CA ALA A 25 -27.09 3.56 9.27
C ALA A 25 -27.76 3.07 7.96
N ILE A 26 -27.81 3.93 6.94
CA ILE A 26 -28.39 3.57 5.64
C ILE A 26 -27.50 2.54 4.92
N PHE A 27 -26.18 2.68 4.97
CA PHE A 27 -25.27 1.67 4.42
C PHE A 27 -25.41 0.33 5.12
N ARG A 28 -25.57 0.32 6.44
CA ARG A 28 -25.82 -0.91 7.23
C ARG A 28 -27.08 -1.62 6.75
N GLU A 29 -28.18 -0.89 6.58
CA GLU A 29 -29.44 -1.45 6.05
C GLU A 29 -29.27 -1.96 4.62
N CYS A 30 -28.65 -1.15 3.75
CA CYS A 30 -28.39 -1.52 2.36
C CYS A 30 -27.58 -2.80 2.30
N PHE A 31 -26.49 -2.90 3.08
CA PHE A 31 -25.58 -4.04 3.13
C PHE A 31 -26.09 -5.23 3.94
N ARG A 32 -27.19 -5.06 4.70
CA ARG A 32 -27.78 -6.07 5.60
C ARG A 32 -26.80 -6.54 6.67
N LEU A 33 -26.24 -5.57 7.42
CA LEU A 33 -25.23 -5.82 8.43
C LEU A 33 -25.86 -5.86 9.83
N ASP A 34 -25.66 -6.98 10.51
CA ASP A 34 -26.23 -7.22 11.85
C ASP A 34 -25.16 -7.34 12.94
N GLU A 35 -23.91 -7.61 12.58
CA GLU A 35 -22.80 -7.75 13.52
C GLU A 35 -22.09 -6.40 13.71
N LYS A 36 -21.96 -5.98 14.98
CA LYS A 36 -21.35 -4.71 15.39
C LYS A 36 -20.20 -4.94 16.37
N ILE A 37 -19.12 -4.20 16.20
CA ILE A 37 -18.05 -4.00 17.19
C ILE A 37 -18.01 -2.52 17.55
N VAL A 38 -17.87 -2.21 18.84
CA VAL A 38 -17.76 -0.83 19.33
C VAL A 38 -16.29 -0.45 19.45
N GLY A 39 -15.94 0.80 19.12
CA GLY A 39 -14.58 1.30 19.20
C GLY A 39 -13.94 1.16 20.59
N SER A 40 -14.73 1.21 21.66
CA SER A 40 -14.26 1.02 23.04
C SER A 40 -13.67 -0.36 23.32
N ASP A 41 -13.95 -1.35 22.47
CA ASP A 41 -13.43 -2.71 22.60
C ASP A 41 -12.08 -2.89 21.87
N ILE A 42 -11.53 -1.82 21.30
CA ILE A 42 -10.33 -1.83 20.46
C ILE A 42 -9.31 -0.83 21.04
N PRO A 43 -8.10 -1.29 21.42
CA PRO A 43 -7.02 -0.40 21.83
C PRO A 43 -6.70 0.65 20.77
N ASP A 44 -6.40 1.87 21.20
CA ASP A 44 -5.97 2.99 20.35
C ASP A 44 -6.99 3.44 19.28
N VAL A 45 -8.25 3.04 19.45
CA VAL A 45 -9.38 3.49 18.64
C VAL A 45 -10.34 4.29 19.51
N SER A 46 -10.87 5.39 18.97
CA SER A 46 -11.84 6.22 19.69
C SER A 46 -13.13 5.46 19.99
N ASN A 47 -13.71 5.69 21.16
CA ASN A 47 -15.03 5.13 21.54
C ASN A 47 -16.17 5.60 20.63
N ALA A 48 -15.96 6.66 19.84
CA ALA A 48 -16.93 7.17 18.89
C ALA A 48 -17.13 6.27 17.66
N TYR A 49 -16.22 5.33 17.41
CA TYR A 49 -16.34 4.44 16.26
C TYR A 49 -17.35 3.32 16.47
N GLU A 50 -18.10 3.06 15.40
CA GLU A 50 -18.91 1.87 15.26
C GLU A 50 -18.45 1.10 14.01
N PHE A 51 -18.24 -0.21 14.17
CA PHE A 51 -17.82 -1.09 13.08
C PHE A 51 -18.92 -2.10 12.79
N TRP A 52 -19.42 -2.09 11.56
CA TRP A 52 -20.40 -3.08 11.09
C TRP A 52 -19.72 -4.07 10.16
N LEU A 53 -19.90 -5.36 10.40
CA LEU A 53 -19.18 -6.41 9.68
C LEU A 53 -20.04 -7.03 8.58
N GLY A 54 -19.42 -7.37 7.46
CA GLY A 54 -20.08 -8.05 6.35
C GLY A 54 -19.12 -8.78 5.43
N SER A 55 -19.65 -9.33 4.34
CA SER A 55 -18.87 -9.88 3.25
C SER A 55 -19.51 -9.59 1.90
N PHE A 56 -18.68 -9.37 0.88
CA PHE A 56 -19.13 -9.31 -0.51
C PHE A 56 -18.75 -10.59 -1.24
N LEU A 57 -19.61 -11.05 -2.13
CA LEU A 57 -19.25 -12.06 -3.11
C LEU A 57 -18.50 -11.37 -4.26
N ILE A 58 -17.24 -11.73 -4.49
CA ILE A 58 -16.45 -11.20 -5.61
C ILE A 58 -16.60 -12.10 -6.85
N GLY A 59 -16.19 -11.61 -8.03
CA GLY A 59 -16.47 -12.23 -9.33
C GLY A 59 -16.01 -13.69 -9.50
N ASN A 60 -15.05 -14.15 -8.68
CA ASN A 60 -14.57 -15.53 -8.66
C ASN A 60 -15.36 -16.45 -7.68
N GLY A 61 -16.41 -15.95 -7.05
CA GLY A 61 -17.23 -16.66 -6.07
C GLY A 61 -16.68 -16.67 -4.63
N GLN A 62 -15.52 -16.07 -4.37
CA GLN A 62 -14.98 -15.94 -3.01
C GLN A 62 -15.69 -14.83 -2.22
N GLN A 63 -15.60 -14.94 -0.89
CA GLN A 63 -16.10 -13.92 0.04
C GLN A 63 -14.96 -12.94 0.38
N LEU A 64 -15.19 -11.65 0.13
CA LEU A 64 -14.34 -10.56 0.61
C LEU A 64 -14.90 -10.05 1.94
N PRO A 65 -14.29 -10.40 3.09
CA PRO A 65 -14.73 -9.91 4.38
C PRO A 65 -14.39 -8.43 4.54
N PHE A 66 -15.34 -7.64 5.06
CA PHE A 66 -15.17 -6.21 5.27
C PHE A 66 -15.73 -5.73 6.60
N TYR A 67 -15.33 -4.52 6.99
CA TYR A 67 -16.06 -3.70 7.96
C TYR A 67 -16.34 -2.31 7.37
N ILE A 68 -17.45 -1.71 7.79
CA ILE A 68 -17.78 -0.32 7.50
C ILE A 68 -17.83 0.51 8.78
N THR A 69 -17.31 1.72 8.72
CA THR A 69 -17.31 2.70 9.82
C THR A 69 -17.45 4.12 9.27
N CYS A 70 -17.43 5.14 10.14
CA CYS A 70 -17.42 6.56 9.75
C CYS A 70 -16.49 7.38 10.65
N CYS A 71 -16.01 8.51 10.15
CA CYS A 71 -15.26 9.49 10.95
C CYS A 71 -16.19 10.31 11.86
N SER A 72 -15.62 10.96 12.87
CA SER A 72 -16.38 11.75 13.85
C SER A 72 -16.91 13.08 13.28
N SER A 73 -16.26 13.61 12.24
CA SER A 73 -16.67 14.86 11.60
C SER A 73 -16.22 14.96 10.15
N GLN A 74 -17.00 15.72 9.37
CA GLN A 74 -16.76 15.96 7.95
C GLN A 74 -15.76 17.08 7.68
N ARG A 75 -14.45 16.78 7.78
CA ARG A 75 -13.37 17.72 7.46
C ARG A 75 -12.15 16.95 6.99
N ILE A 76 -11.42 17.52 6.02
CA ILE A 76 -10.16 16.98 5.50
C ILE A 76 -9.20 16.59 6.63
N GLN A 77 -8.93 17.50 7.58
CA GLN A 77 -7.91 17.28 8.62
C GLN A 77 -8.37 16.23 9.64
N THR A 78 -9.64 16.27 10.05
CA THR A 78 -10.18 15.28 10.97
C THR A 78 -10.17 13.91 10.32
N PHE A 79 -10.70 13.81 9.10
CA PHE A 79 -10.71 12.57 8.33
C PHE A 79 -9.31 12.00 8.16
N ALA A 80 -8.34 12.81 7.75
CA ALA A 80 -6.96 12.36 7.54
C ALA A 80 -6.35 11.78 8.82
N THR A 81 -6.51 12.49 9.95
CA THR A 81 -5.98 12.07 11.25
C THR A 81 -6.61 10.76 11.72
N GLU A 82 -7.94 10.70 11.63
CA GLU A 82 -8.74 9.57 12.08
C GLU A 82 -8.53 8.30 11.24
N SER A 83 -8.60 8.43 9.92
CA SER A 83 -8.34 7.32 8.99
C SER A 83 -6.89 6.84 9.06
N THR A 84 -5.90 7.73 9.22
CA THR A 84 -4.50 7.34 9.42
C THR A 84 -4.32 6.50 10.67
N SER A 85 -4.93 6.92 11.79
CA SER A 85 -4.88 6.15 13.03
C SER A 85 -5.54 4.79 12.85
N LEU A 86 -6.72 4.76 12.22
CA LEU A 86 -7.46 3.54 11.95
C LEU A 86 -6.66 2.56 11.09
N PHE A 87 -6.05 3.03 10.00
CA PHE A 87 -5.27 2.20 9.08
C PHE A 87 -3.98 1.69 9.71
N LYS A 88 -3.33 2.47 10.57
CA LYS A 88 -2.15 1.99 11.32
C LYS A 88 -2.51 0.91 12.34
N THR A 89 -3.65 1.06 13.01
CA THR A 89 -4.10 0.12 14.05
C THR A 89 -4.70 -1.16 13.49
N LEU A 90 -5.58 -1.05 12.49
CA LEU A 90 -6.33 -2.18 11.95
C LEU A 90 -5.69 -2.80 10.69
N LYS A 91 -4.83 -2.04 9.99
CA LYS A 91 -4.09 -2.48 8.80
C LYS A 91 -4.95 -3.20 7.74
N PRO A 92 -6.08 -2.62 7.30
CA PRO A 92 -6.84 -3.22 6.21
C PRO A 92 -5.98 -3.25 4.94
N LYS A 93 -6.13 -4.28 4.10
CA LYS A 93 -5.42 -4.37 2.81
C LYS A 93 -5.98 -3.35 1.80
N TYR A 94 -7.30 -3.23 1.79
CA TYR A 94 -8.06 -2.42 0.87
C TYR A 94 -8.92 -1.40 1.63
N ALA A 95 -9.16 -0.23 1.03
CA ALA A 95 -10.13 0.72 1.54
C ALA A 95 -11.01 1.34 0.45
N ILE A 96 -12.24 1.68 0.78
CA ILE A 96 -13.15 2.48 -0.05
C ILE A 96 -13.70 3.63 0.80
N HIS A 97 -13.73 4.82 0.24
CA HIS A 97 -14.45 5.94 0.82
C HIS A 97 -15.80 6.11 0.13
N VAL A 98 -16.88 6.12 0.92
CA VAL A 98 -18.26 6.21 0.44
C VAL A 98 -18.95 7.43 1.01
N GLY A 99 -19.94 7.96 0.29
CA GLY A 99 -20.76 9.06 0.78
C GLY A 99 -21.56 9.73 -0.33
N VAL A 100 -21.72 11.05 -0.21
CA VAL A 100 -22.46 11.88 -1.16
C VAL A 100 -21.64 13.08 -1.61
N CYS A 101 -22.05 13.70 -2.70
CA CYS A 101 -21.34 14.85 -3.27
C CYS A 101 -22.30 15.81 -3.97
N ALA A 102 -21.79 17.01 -4.25
CA ALA A 102 -22.43 18.00 -5.09
C ALA A 102 -21.88 17.92 -6.52
N GLY A 103 -22.71 17.47 -7.47
CA GLY A 103 -22.33 17.24 -8.86
C GLY A 103 -22.38 18.48 -9.74
N MET A 104 -21.69 18.43 -10.89
CA MET A 104 -21.69 19.47 -11.94
C MET A 104 -22.66 19.13 -13.08
N SER A 105 -23.84 19.76 -13.09
CA SER A 105 -24.85 19.56 -14.14
C SER A 105 -24.34 19.87 -15.55
N THR A 106 -23.47 20.87 -15.68
CA THR A 106 -22.78 21.25 -16.92
C THR A 106 -21.90 20.15 -17.51
N LYS A 107 -21.51 19.14 -16.71
CA LYS A 107 -20.78 17.94 -17.14
C LYS A 107 -21.71 16.74 -17.41
N GLY A 108 -23.02 16.98 -17.46
CA GLY A 108 -24.04 15.96 -17.63
C GLY A 108 -24.21 15.06 -16.41
N VAL A 109 -23.80 15.55 -15.23
CA VAL A 109 -24.13 14.94 -13.93
C VAL A 109 -25.59 15.29 -13.61
N ARG A 110 -26.31 14.37 -12.96
CA ARG A 110 -27.68 14.62 -12.50
C ARG A 110 -27.80 14.12 -11.07
N ARG A 111 -28.78 14.61 -10.32
CA ARG A 111 -29.14 14.01 -9.02
C ARG A 111 -29.43 12.53 -9.21
N VAL A 112 -29.11 11.72 -8.21
CA VAL A 112 -29.30 10.25 -8.28
C VAL A 112 -28.37 9.60 -9.34
N HIS A 113 -27.47 10.37 -9.98
CA HIS A 113 -26.32 9.80 -10.66
C HIS A 113 -25.28 9.39 -9.64
N PHE A 114 -24.47 8.45 -10.10
CA PHE A 114 -23.36 7.91 -9.38
C PHE A 114 -22.08 8.49 -9.95
N GLU A 115 -21.19 8.90 -9.06
CA GLU A 115 -19.83 9.24 -9.43
C GLU A 115 -18.88 8.26 -8.76
N GLN A 116 -18.20 7.47 -9.59
CA GLN A 116 -16.97 6.80 -9.19
C GLN A 116 -15.83 7.74 -9.56
N GLY A 117 -15.47 8.64 -8.67
CA GLY A 117 -14.16 9.27 -8.76
C GLY A 117 -13.14 8.31 -8.21
N MET A 118 -12.67 7.41 -9.07
CA MET A 118 -11.43 6.72 -8.79
C MET A 118 -10.34 7.32 -9.64
N GLY A 119 -9.33 7.81 -8.96
CA GLY A 119 -8.05 8.08 -9.60
C GLY A 119 -7.57 9.49 -9.43
N THR A 120 -8.43 10.45 -9.08
CA THR A 120 -8.00 11.83 -8.89
C THR A 120 -8.90 12.57 -7.91
N ALA A 121 -8.29 13.08 -6.83
CA ALA A 121 -8.89 14.13 -6.04
C ALA A 121 -7.81 15.17 -5.75
N PHE A 122 -8.20 16.43 -5.61
CA PHE A 122 -7.30 17.48 -5.17
C PHE A 122 -7.96 18.31 -4.07
N ASN A 123 -7.13 18.81 -3.16
CA ASN A 123 -7.59 19.70 -2.11
C ASN A 123 -7.61 21.14 -2.65
N TYR A 124 -8.79 21.71 -2.88
CA TYR A 124 -8.86 23.07 -3.40
C TYR A 124 -8.56 24.13 -2.32
N GLU A 125 -8.58 23.79 -1.03
CA GLU A 125 -8.38 24.73 0.08
C GLU A 125 -6.92 24.98 0.44
N GLU A 126 -6.00 24.15 -0.04
CA GLU A 126 -4.56 24.38 0.14
C GLU A 126 -3.99 25.42 -0.86
N GLY A 127 -4.89 26.11 -1.57
CA GLY A 127 -4.54 27.20 -2.45
C GLY A 127 -3.89 28.41 -1.78
N HIS A 128 -3.38 29.28 -2.64
CA HIS A 128 -2.75 30.53 -2.25
C HIS A 128 -3.41 31.70 -2.99
N PRO A 129 -3.54 32.88 -2.37
CA PRO A 129 -3.99 34.07 -3.07
C PRO A 129 -2.97 34.47 -4.13
N VAL A 130 -3.46 34.75 -5.34
CA VAL A 130 -2.70 35.36 -6.45
C VAL A 130 -3.39 36.63 -6.90
N ILE A 131 -2.60 37.62 -7.29
CA ILE A 131 -3.12 38.87 -7.79
C ILE A 131 -3.37 38.73 -9.29
N ARG A 132 -4.62 38.88 -9.73
CA ARG A 132 -5.02 39.02 -11.14
C ARG A 132 -5.80 40.31 -11.32
N ASP A 133 -5.43 41.12 -12.31
CA ASP A 133 -6.08 42.41 -12.61
C ASP A 133 -6.28 43.31 -11.38
N SER A 134 -5.26 43.39 -10.51
CA SER A 134 -5.30 44.15 -9.24
C SER A 134 -6.32 43.65 -8.21
N THR A 135 -6.87 42.45 -8.40
CA THR A 135 -7.76 41.76 -7.46
C THR A 135 -7.09 40.50 -6.93
N SER A 136 -7.20 40.26 -5.63
CA SER A 136 -6.72 39.03 -5.01
C SER A 136 -7.70 37.90 -5.33
N VAL A 137 -7.29 36.97 -6.17
CA VAL A 137 -8.04 35.77 -6.55
C VAL A 137 -7.40 34.57 -5.87
N PHE A 138 -8.18 33.76 -5.18
CA PHE A 138 -7.66 32.53 -4.58
C PHE A 138 -7.38 31.49 -5.67
N GLN A 139 -6.12 31.05 -5.80
CA GLN A 139 -5.72 29.99 -6.70
C GLN A 139 -5.60 28.68 -5.92
N PRO A 140 -6.41 27.65 -6.22
CA PRO A 140 -6.30 26.34 -5.57
C PRO A 140 -4.90 25.75 -5.73
N SER A 141 -4.42 25.05 -4.70
CA SER A 141 -3.26 24.17 -4.85
C SER A 141 -3.78 22.93 -5.56
N ALA A 142 -3.31 22.72 -6.78
CA ALA A 142 -3.71 21.61 -7.62
C ALA A 142 -2.70 20.46 -7.50
N ASP A 143 -2.23 20.17 -6.29
CA ASP A 143 -1.51 18.92 -6.05
C ASP A 143 -2.52 17.78 -6.17
N ILE A 144 -2.73 17.33 -7.41
CA ILE A 144 -3.67 16.27 -7.74
C ILE A 144 -3.05 14.98 -7.23
N ILE A 145 -3.69 14.39 -6.22
CA ILE A 145 -3.33 13.06 -5.76
C ILE A 145 -3.96 12.08 -6.74
N GLN A 146 -3.10 11.46 -7.56
CA GLN A 146 -3.52 10.50 -8.56
C GLN A 146 -3.36 9.08 -8.03
N TYR A 147 -4.43 8.28 -8.11
CA TYR A 147 -4.33 6.84 -7.96
C TYR A 147 -4.36 6.21 -9.37
N PRO A 148 -3.26 5.60 -9.85
CA PRO A 148 -3.08 5.25 -11.26
C PRO A 148 -3.91 4.06 -11.77
N ASP A 149 -4.90 3.59 -11.02
CA ASP A 149 -5.65 2.39 -11.41
C ASP A 149 -6.78 2.68 -12.41
N MET A 150 -6.54 2.27 -13.67
CA MET A 150 -7.49 2.39 -14.78
C MET A 150 -8.63 1.36 -14.76
N SER A 151 -8.62 0.39 -13.85
CA SER A 151 -9.62 -0.69 -13.78
C SER A 151 -11.06 -0.18 -13.64
N VAL A 152 -11.21 0.98 -13.01
CA VAL A 152 -12.49 1.58 -12.66
C VAL A 152 -13.11 2.30 -13.82
N ALA A 153 -12.31 3.05 -14.56
CA ALA A 153 -12.74 3.66 -15.80
C ALA A 153 -13.23 2.59 -16.78
N LYS A 154 -12.59 1.41 -16.79
CA LYS A 154 -13.04 0.26 -17.58
C LYS A 154 -14.36 -0.31 -17.05
N PHE A 155 -14.54 -0.42 -15.73
CA PHE A 155 -15.80 -0.87 -15.13
C PHE A 155 -16.97 0.09 -15.39
N VAL A 156 -16.78 1.39 -15.17
CA VAL A 156 -17.80 2.41 -15.45
C VAL A 156 -18.20 2.37 -16.93
N LYS A 157 -17.23 2.19 -17.84
CA LYS A 157 -17.48 2.00 -19.27
C LYS A 157 -18.21 0.69 -19.57
N SER A 158 -17.86 -0.42 -18.93
CA SER A 158 -18.46 -1.73 -19.17
C SER A 158 -19.90 -1.83 -18.69
N LEU A 159 -20.28 -1.04 -17.68
CA LEU A 159 -21.65 -0.99 -17.20
C LEU A 159 -22.63 -0.38 -18.22
N ALA A 160 -22.16 0.31 -19.28
CA ALA A 160 -22.95 0.89 -20.38
C ALA A 160 -24.21 1.69 -19.94
N LYS A 161 -24.28 2.09 -18.66
CA LYS A 161 -25.44 2.74 -18.04
C LYS A 161 -25.13 4.23 -17.91
N SER A 162 -26.02 5.07 -18.45
CA SER A 162 -25.92 6.54 -18.44
C SER A 162 -25.82 7.20 -17.06
N LYS A 163 -26.04 6.42 -15.98
CA LYS A 163 -26.09 6.89 -14.60
C LYS A 163 -24.73 6.86 -13.88
N TYR A 164 -23.72 6.19 -14.42
CA TYR A 164 -22.38 6.09 -13.82
C TYR A 164 -21.44 7.08 -14.50
N LYS A 165 -20.71 7.86 -13.71
CA LYS A 165 -19.72 8.82 -14.19
C LYS A 165 -18.37 8.55 -13.53
N TYR A 166 -17.32 8.93 -14.25
CA TYR A 166 -15.94 8.76 -13.87
C TYR A 166 -15.19 10.07 -14.11
N GLY A 167 -14.51 10.59 -13.09
CA GLY A 167 -13.76 11.84 -13.17
C GLY A 167 -13.23 12.29 -11.81
N THR A 168 -12.76 13.54 -11.75
CA THR A 168 -12.02 14.08 -10.60
C THR A 168 -12.96 14.66 -9.54
N PHE A 169 -12.65 14.41 -8.25
CA PHE A 169 -13.27 15.11 -7.13
C PHE A 169 -12.46 16.35 -6.74
N ALA A 170 -13.16 17.43 -6.42
CA ALA A 170 -12.58 18.58 -5.75
C ALA A 170 -12.97 18.54 -4.26
N SER A 171 -11.98 18.46 -3.37
CA SER A 171 -12.17 18.30 -1.93
C SER A 171 -11.94 19.62 -1.19
N GLY A 172 -12.84 19.98 -0.26
CA GLY A 172 -12.62 21.10 0.66
C GLY A 172 -13.72 21.26 1.72
N CYS A 173 -13.41 21.98 2.80
CA CYS A 173 -14.27 22.26 3.95
C CYS A 173 -15.49 23.14 3.66
N SER A 174 -15.52 23.94 2.58
CA SER A 174 -16.64 24.85 2.32
C SER A 174 -17.89 24.11 1.81
N VAL A 175 -19.04 24.36 2.44
CA VAL A 175 -20.24 23.52 2.24
C VAL A 175 -21.24 24.12 1.25
N ARG A 176 -21.51 25.44 1.19
CA ARG A 176 -22.66 25.95 0.40
C ARG A 176 -22.62 27.36 -0.21
N PRO A 177 -22.07 28.41 0.41
CA PRO A 177 -22.23 29.77 -0.14
C PRO A 177 -21.50 29.97 -1.48
N ASP A 178 -20.36 29.30 -1.65
CA ASP A 178 -19.44 29.54 -2.76
C ASP A 178 -19.29 28.34 -3.70
N THR A 179 -20.05 27.26 -3.50
CA THR A 179 -19.96 26.01 -4.29
C THR A 179 -20.01 26.26 -5.79
N GLN A 180 -20.93 27.12 -6.24
CA GLN A 180 -21.04 27.50 -7.65
C GLN A 180 -19.82 28.27 -8.15
N VAL A 181 -19.29 29.19 -7.34
CA VAL A 181 -18.08 29.98 -7.66
C VAL A 181 -16.86 29.07 -7.72
N ILE A 182 -16.73 28.13 -6.79
CA ILE A 182 -15.65 27.15 -6.72
C ILE A 182 -15.72 26.22 -7.93
N LEU A 183 -16.89 25.62 -8.24
CA LEU A 183 -17.05 24.76 -9.42
C LEU A 183 -16.72 25.49 -10.71
N LYS A 184 -17.17 26.73 -10.85
CA LYS A 184 -16.85 27.57 -12.01
C LYS A 184 -15.34 27.82 -12.10
N SER A 185 -14.73 28.27 -11.00
CA SER A 185 -13.29 28.53 -10.93
C SER A 185 -12.48 27.27 -11.27
N VAL A 186 -12.80 26.14 -10.66
CA VAL A 186 -12.13 24.85 -10.87
C VAL A 186 -12.25 24.37 -12.32
N ALA A 187 -13.46 24.44 -12.89
CA ALA A 187 -13.70 24.07 -14.29
C ALA A 187 -12.94 24.96 -15.27
N ASP A 188 -12.77 26.24 -14.93
CA ASP A 188 -12.09 27.24 -15.76
C ASP A 188 -10.56 27.20 -15.60
N THR A 189 -10.02 26.72 -14.46
CA THR A 189 -8.60 26.94 -14.09
C THR A 189 -7.76 25.70 -13.79
N VAL A 190 -8.31 24.64 -13.18
CA VAL A 190 -7.50 23.57 -12.57
C VAL A 190 -7.66 22.22 -13.26
N ALA A 191 -8.90 21.79 -13.53
CA ALA A 191 -9.13 20.45 -14.04
C ALA A 191 -10.47 20.38 -14.80
N ARG A 192 -10.40 20.16 -16.12
CA ARG A 192 -11.58 20.11 -17.00
C ARG A 192 -12.47 18.88 -16.75
N ASP A 193 -11.96 17.89 -16.04
CA ASP A 193 -12.57 16.59 -15.75
C ASP A 193 -13.14 16.49 -14.33
N VAL A 194 -13.21 17.61 -13.58
CA VAL A 194 -13.92 17.65 -12.30
C VAL A 194 -15.40 17.43 -12.52
N LEU A 195 -15.97 16.53 -11.72
CA LEU A 195 -17.37 16.14 -11.80
C LEU A 195 -18.17 16.54 -10.56
N ALA A 196 -17.54 16.52 -9.38
CA ALA A 196 -18.21 16.88 -8.15
C ALA A 196 -17.29 17.50 -7.10
N LEU A 197 -17.93 18.24 -6.19
CA LEU A 197 -17.37 18.70 -4.94
C LEU A 197 -17.76 17.77 -3.79
N GLU A 198 -16.77 17.47 -2.96
CA GLU A 198 -16.94 16.73 -1.72
C GLU A 198 -15.90 17.22 -0.69
N LYS A 199 -15.75 16.53 0.44
CA LYS A 199 -15.00 17.05 1.58
C LYS A 199 -13.78 16.22 2.00
N GLU A 200 -13.62 14.97 1.57
CA GLU A 200 -12.63 14.07 2.16
C GLU A 200 -11.87 13.18 1.16
N ALA A 201 -12.22 13.16 -0.14
CA ALA A 201 -11.62 12.29 -1.15
C ALA A 201 -10.11 12.48 -1.27
N SER A 202 -9.62 13.72 -1.31
CA SER A 202 -8.18 14.02 -1.36
C SER A 202 -7.46 13.48 -0.12
N ALA A 203 -8.01 13.72 1.08
CA ALA A 203 -7.48 13.20 2.32
C ALA A 203 -7.44 11.67 2.33
N PHE A 204 -8.50 11.01 1.86
CA PHE A 204 -8.57 9.57 1.77
C PHE A 204 -7.50 8.97 0.85
N LEU A 205 -7.34 9.52 -0.35
CA LEU A 205 -6.31 9.06 -1.29
C LEU A 205 -4.91 9.29 -0.70
N TYR A 206 -4.67 10.45 -0.09
CA TYR A 206 -3.42 10.76 0.60
C TYR A 206 -3.11 9.75 1.70
N VAL A 207 -4.08 9.44 2.56
CA VAL A 207 -3.90 8.50 3.67
C VAL A 207 -3.61 7.10 3.15
N CYS A 208 -4.35 6.63 2.14
CA CYS A 208 -4.09 5.32 1.52
C CYS A 208 -2.65 5.19 1.03
N GLU A 209 -2.15 6.21 0.30
CA GLU A 209 -0.77 6.26 -0.18
C GLU A 209 0.25 6.20 0.97
N HIS A 210 0.04 6.98 2.03
CA HIS A 210 0.99 7.11 3.13
C HIS A 210 0.96 5.94 4.12
N THR A 211 -0.14 5.19 4.19
CA THR A 211 -0.25 3.99 5.05
C THR A 211 -0.02 2.69 4.30
N GLY A 212 0.13 2.73 2.97
CA GLY A 212 0.27 1.54 2.13
C GLY A 212 -1.02 0.74 1.95
N VAL A 213 -2.18 1.34 2.26
CA VAL A 213 -3.49 0.71 2.07
C VAL A 213 -3.92 0.93 0.62
N ILE A 214 -4.37 -0.12 -0.05
CA ILE A 214 -4.79 -0.02 -1.46
C ILE A 214 -6.16 0.64 -1.51
N SER A 215 -6.24 1.81 -2.16
CA SER A 215 -7.52 2.43 -2.43
C SER A 215 -8.26 1.66 -3.52
N LEU A 216 -9.39 1.04 -3.17
CA LEU A 216 -10.40 0.57 -4.11
C LEU A 216 -11.40 1.67 -4.47
N GLY A 217 -11.15 2.91 -4.05
CA GLY A 217 -11.76 4.09 -4.63
C GLY A 217 -12.54 5.02 -3.73
N VAL A 218 -12.96 6.13 -4.34
CA VAL A 218 -13.95 7.05 -3.77
C VAL A 218 -15.23 6.94 -4.59
N VAL A 219 -16.32 6.70 -3.88
CA VAL A 219 -17.59 6.23 -4.42
C VAL A 219 -18.69 7.11 -3.85
N LYS A 220 -19.23 8.03 -4.65
CA LYS A 220 -20.15 9.07 -4.16
C LYS A 220 -21.47 9.09 -4.94
N GLY A 221 -22.55 9.33 -4.21
CA GLY A 221 -23.87 9.57 -4.78
C GLY A 221 -24.10 11.07 -4.93
N VAL A 222 -24.70 11.51 -6.04
CA VAL A 222 -24.99 12.93 -6.25
C VAL A 222 -26.32 13.26 -5.57
N SER A 223 -26.25 13.94 -4.42
CA SER A 223 -27.43 14.41 -3.68
C SER A 223 -27.90 15.78 -4.18
N GLU A 224 -26.99 16.64 -4.61
CA GLU A 224 -27.28 18.00 -5.11
C GLU A 224 -26.44 18.38 -6.34
N LEU A 225 -26.87 19.42 -7.06
CA LEU A 225 -26.18 19.97 -8.23
C LEU A 225 -25.61 21.34 -7.90
N GLY A 226 -24.31 21.39 -7.62
CA GLY A 226 -23.64 22.57 -7.04
C GLY A 226 -23.46 23.75 -8.00
N ASP A 227 -23.66 23.55 -9.31
CA ASP A 227 -23.56 24.60 -10.33
C ASP A 227 -24.91 25.23 -10.71
N THR A 228 -26.00 24.79 -10.07
CA THR A 228 -27.36 25.26 -10.33
C THR A 228 -27.91 26.06 -9.15
N ASN A 229 -28.87 26.96 -9.43
CA ASN A 229 -29.66 27.64 -8.38
C ASN A 229 -30.80 26.73 -7.87
N GLU A 230 -30.71 25.42 -8.07
CA GLU A 230 -31.76 24.51 -7.61
C GLU A 230 -31.85 24.51 -6.08
N ALA A 231 -33.08 24.27 -5.58
CA ALA A 231 -33.29 24.14 -4.14
C ALA A 231 -32.44 23.01 -3.56
N VAL A 232 -31.97 23.24 -2.33
CA VAL A 232 -31.22 22.28 -1.50
C VAL A 232 -31.91 20.92 -1.57
N SER A 233 -31.10 19.86 -1.75
CA SER A 233 -31.61 18.48 -1.78
C SER A 233 -32.51 18.21 -0.58
N ASN A 234 -33.69 17.64 -0.82
CA ASN A 234 -34.51 17.14 0.28
C ASN A 234 -33.87 15.86 0.87
N GLU A 235 -34.34 15.44 2.04
CA GLU A 235 -33.84 14.24 2.73
C GLU A 235 -34.02 12.96 1.89
N GLY A 236 -35.08 12.88 1.08
CA GLY A 236 -35.33 11.76 0.17
C GLY A 236 -34.28 11.65 -0.94
N ASP A 237 -33.86 12.76 -1.53
CA ASP A 237 -32.80 12.82 -2.55
C ASP A 237 -31.45 12.41 -1.94
N TYR A 238 -31.17 12.87 -0.72
CA TYR A 238 -29.95 12.52 0.03
C TYR A 238 -29.89 11.01 0.32
N ASN A 239 -30.96 10.44 0.89
CA ASN A 239 -31.03 9.02 1.20
C ASN A 239 -30.96 8.16 -0.08
N SER A 240 -31.62 8.60 -1.16
CA SER A 240 -31.55 7.94 -2.46
C SER A 240 -30.12 7.94 -3.02
N ALA A 241 -29.38 9.03 -2.86
CA ALA A 241 -27.98 9.09 -3.27
C ALA A 241 -27.13 8.06 -2.51
N ILE A 242 -27.31 7.92 -1.20
CA ILE A 242 -26.60 6.92 -0.37
C ILE A 242 -26.94 5.49 -0.79
N VAL A 243 -28.21 5.18 -1.00
CA VAL A 243 -28.65 3.85 -1.48
C VAL A 243 -27.99 3.52 -2.82
N ASN A 244 -27.89 4.50 -3.73
CA ASN A 244 -27.20 4.31 -5.01
C ASN A 244 -25.70 4.10 -4.82
N THR A 245 -25.06 4.86 -3.92
CA THR A 245 -23.66 4.63 -3.54
C THR A 245 -23.45 3.19 -3.07
N ALA A 246 -24.29 2.69 -2.17
CA ALA A 246 -24.20 1.32 -1.66
C ALA A 246 -24.36 0.28 -2.77
N ASN A 247 -25.33 0.46 -3.67
CA ASN A 247 -25.53 -0.42 -4.81
C ASN A 247 -24.34 -0.40 -5.77
N ALA A 248 -23.73 0.76 -5.99
CA ALA A 248 -22.56 0.88 -6.84
C ALA A 248 -21.32 0.22 -6.22
N VAL A 249 -21.10 0.36 -4.91
CA VAL A 249 -20.02 -0.37 -4.19
C VAL A 249 -20.18 -1.88 -4.40
N ARG A 250 -21.39 -2.42 -4.23
CA ARG A 250 -21.67 -3.85 -4.46
C ARG A 250 -21.33 -4.30 -5.87
N LEU A 251 -21.76 -3.53 -6.88
CA LEU A 251 -21.48 -3.84 -8.28
C LEU A 251 -19.99 -3.75 -8.59
N TRP A 252 -19.32 -2.74 -8.06
CA TRP A 252 -17.88 -2.53 -8.22
C TRP A 252 -17.09 -3.70 -7.65
N ILE A 253 -17.31 -4.04 -6.39
CA ILE A 253 -16.61 -5.17 -5.73
C ILE A 253 -16.92 -6.49 -6.42
N GLY A 254 -18.18 -6.74 -6.79
CA GLY A 254 -18.56 -7.95 -7.54
C GLY A 254 -17.88 -8.07 -8.90
N ALA A 255 -17.61 -6.94 -9.56
CA ALA A 255 -16.97 -6.89 -10.88
C ALA A 255 -15.44 -6.78 -10.83
N THR A 256 -14.83 -6.77 -9.64
CA THR A 256 -13.38 -6.59 -9.47
C THR A 256 -12.69 -7.88 -8.98
N PRO A 257 -12.70 -8.99 -9.75
CA PRO A 257 -11.99 -10.20 -9.35
C PRO A 257 -10.47 -9.98 -9.34
N ASP A 258 -9.89 -9.33 -10.35
CA ASP A 258 -8.44 -9.34 -10.57
C ASP A 258 -7.64 -8.48 -9.58
N ILE A 259 -8.27 -7.51 -8.90
CA ILE A 259 -7.59 -6.59 -7.95
C ILE A 259 -7.69 -7.09 -6.51
N ILE A 260 -8.72 -7.88 -6.21
CA ILE A 260 -9.09 -8.25 -4.84
C ILE A 260 -8.72 -9.71 -4.55
N THR A 261 -8.61 -10.56 -5.57
CA THR A 261 -8.19 -11.95 -5.38
C THR A 261 -6.76 -11.97 -4.85
N PRO A 262 -6.50 -12.56 -3.67
CA PRO A 262 -5.13 -12.90 -3.28
C PRO A 262 -4.53 -13.71 -4.42
N LEU A 263 -3.30 -13.39 -4.83
CA LEU A 263 -2.60 -14.31 -5.72
C LEU A 263 -2.61 -15.68 -5.02
N PRO A 264 -2.83 -16.79 -5.76
CA PRO A 264 -2.49 -18.10 -5.22
C PRO A 264 -1.15 -18.01 -4.51
N HIS A 265 -1.02 -18.60 -3.32
CA HIS A 265 0.18 -18.39 -2.49
C HIS A 265 1.47 -18.57 -3.29
N GLU A 266 1.53 -19.61 -4.10
CA GLU A 266 2.62 -19.94 -5.05
C GLU A 266 2.95 -18.86 -6.11
N LEU A 267 2.05 -17.92 -6.35
CA LEU A 267 2.22 -16.79 -7.28
C LEU A 267 2.42 -15.45 -6.55
N GLU A 268 2.48 -15.43 -5.22
CA GLU A 268 2.79 -14.22 -4.47
C GLU A 268 4.19 -13.71 -4.87
N PRO A 269 4.35 -12.39 -5.18
CA PRO A 269 5.60 -11.86 -5.72
C PRO A 269 6.83 -12.18 -4.88
N GLY A 270 6.70 -12.17 -3.55
CA GLY A 270 7.77 -12.54 -2.63
C GLY A 270 8.25 -13.98 -2.80
N LEU A 271 7.33 -14.92 -3.05
CA LEU A 271 7.64 -16.33 -3.26
C LEU A 271 8.27 -16.57 -4.63
N VAL A 272 7.67 -16.02 -5.70
CA VAL A 272 8.23 -16.13 -7.07
C VAL A 272 9.66 -15.57 -7.10
N LEU A 273 9.88 -14.41 -6.47
CA LEU A 273 11.19 -13.79 -6.41
C LEU A 273 12.20 -14.61 -5.58
N ALA A 274 11.75 -15.27 -4.51
CA ALA A 274 12.60 -16.13 -3.70
C ALA A 274 12.98 -17.40 -4.47
N GLU A 275 12.06 -18.01 -5.21
CA GLU A 275 12.33 -19.18 -6.05
C GLU A 275 13.37 -18.84 -7.13
N ASP A 276 13.16 -17.72 -7.84
CA ASP A 276 14.12 -17.21 -8.82
C ASP A 276 15.48 -16.92 -8.19
N TYR A 277 15.51 -16.32 -7.00
CA TYR A 277 16.74 -16.00 -6.30
C TYR A 277 17.49 -17.26 -5.82
N CYS A 278 16.76 -18.26 -5.34
CA CYS A 278 17.31 -19.56 -4.95
C CYS A 278 17.99 -20.23 -6.15
N ALA A 279 17.27 -20.38 -7.27
CA ALA A 279 17.75 -21.09 -8.46
C ALA A 279 18.88 -20.35 -9.20
N ASN A 280 18.79 -19.02 -9.31
CA ASN A 280 19.72 -18.25 -10.16
C ASN A 280 20.94 -17.68 -9.41
N TYR A 281 20.87 -17.59 -8.09
CA TYR A 281 21.92 -17.03 -7.26
C TYR A 281 22.40 -17.98 -6.17
N ILE A 282 21.54 -18.39 -5.22
CA ILE A 282 21.97 -19.18 -4.05
C ILE A 282 22.59 -20.50 -4.50
N GLU A 283 21.87 -21.28 -5.32
CA GLU A 283 22.31 -22.61 -5.75
C GLU A 283 23.65 -22.57 -6.51
N PRO A 284 23.84 -21.73 -7.55
CA PRO A 284 25.13 -21.61 -8.21
C PRO A 284 26.26 -21.13 -7.29
N VAL A 285 26.01 -20.18 -6.40
CA VAL A 285 27.03 -19.68 -5.46
C VAL A 285 27.41 -20.77 -4.46
N TRP A 286 26.44 -21.52 -3.96
CA TRP A 286 26.67 -22.58 -2.97
C TRP A 286 27.43 -23.75 -3.56
N GLN A 287 27.11 -24.15 -4.80
CA GLN A 287 27.86 -25.18 -5.53
C GLN A 287 29.34 -24.84 -5.73
N MET A 288 29.70 -23.54 -5.75
CA MET A 288 31.06 -23.06 -5.98
C MET A 288 31.81 -22.68 -4.68
N GLN A 289 31.29 -23.06 -3.51
CA GLN A 289 31.78 -22.60 -2.20
C GLN A 289 33.26 -22.93 -1.89
N GLU A 290 33.87 -23.87 -2.61
CA GLU A 290 35.28 -24.29 -2.47
C GLU A 290 36.24 -23.52 -3.38
N ASP A 291 35.70 -22.75 -4.33
CA ASP A 291 36.47 -22.10 -5.40
C ASP A 291 36.50 -20.58 -5.23
N LEU A 292 36.88 -20.14 -4.03
CA LEU A 292 36.99 -18.73 -3.68
C LEU A 292 38.37 -18.17 -4.02
N TRP A 293 38.41 -16.95 -4.57
CA TRP A 293 39.65 -16.22 -4.83
C TRP A 293 39.58 -14.75 -4.43
N ALA A 294 40.62 -14.34 -3.73
CA ALA A 294 40.91 -12.94 -3.44
C ALA A 294 41.96 -12.39 -4.42
N LYS A 295 42.25 -11.09 -4.35
CA LYS A 295 43.36 -10.48 -5.11
C LYS A 295 44.72 -11.11 -4.82
N THR A 296 44.88 -11.71 -3.65
CA THR A 296 46.12 -12.33 -3.16
C THR A 296 46.27 -13.79 -3.58
N GLY A 297 45.25 -14.40 -4.20
CA GLY A 297 45.26 -15.80 -4.61
C GLY A 297 43.99 -16.54 -4.19
N ARG A 298 44.01 -17.87 -4.35
CA ARG A 298 42.95 -18.77 -3.90
C ARG A 298 42.83 -18.70 -2.37
N ILE A 299 41.60 -18.68 -1.87
CA ILE A 299 41.32 -18.79 -0.43
C ILE A 299 41.30 -20.27 -0.09
N GLU A 300 42.08 -20.68 0.92
CA GLU A 300 42.12 -22.07 1.38
C GLU A 300 40.87 -22.40 2.19
N GLY A 301 40.20 -23.49 1.84
CA GLY A 301 39.00 -23.99 2.52
C GLY A 301 37.69 -23.48 1.93
N ALA A 302 36.64 -24.30 2.05
CA ALA A 302 35.29 -23.94 1.65
C ALA A 302 34.69 -22.88 2.57
N ALA A 303 33.81 -22.04 2.04
CA ALA A 303 32.88 -21.32 2.90
C ALA A 303 32.02 -22.32 3.68
N ILE A 304 31.76 -22.04 4.97
CA ILE A 304 30.91 -22.92 5.80
C ILE A 304 29.46 -22.43 5.88
N GLY A 305 29.15 -21.33 5.20
CA GLY A 305 27.78 -20.82 5.13
C GLY A 305 27.62 -19.61 4.23
N LEU A 306 26.39 -19.44 3.73
CA LEU A 306 25.95 -18.27 2.96
C LEU A 306 24.92 -17.50 3.77
N LYS A 307 25.15 -16.21 4.02
CA LYS A 307 24.25 -15.35 4.80
C LYS A 307 23.56 -14.33 3.90
N ILE A 308 22.24 -14.40 3.83
CA ILE A 308 21.38 -13.48 3.08
C ILE A 308 20.87 -12.42 4.05
N VAL A 309 21.28 -11.17 3.88
CA VAL A 309 20.96 -10.09 4.83
C VAL A 309 19.78 -9.26 4.33
N LEU A 310 18.64 -9.35 5.02
CA LEU A 310 17.44 -8.58 4.71
C LEU A 310 17.63 -7.07 4.92
N PRO A 311 16.91 -6.21 4.18
CA PRO A 311 17.05 -4.77 4.31
C PRO A 311 16.57 -4.26 5.68
N ARG A 312 17.29 -3.27 6.21
CA ARG A 312 16.91 -2.60 7.46
C ARG A 312 15.51 -2.00 7.38
N ASN A 313 14.70 -2.22 8.42
CA ASN A 313 13.33 -1.73 8.52
C ASN A 313 12.45 -2.11 7.30
N SER A 314 12.72 -3.26 6.69
CA SER A 314 12.03 -3.74 5.48
C SER A 314 12.11 -2.78 4.29
N ASN A 315 13.10 -1.88 4.26
CA ASN A 315 13.26 -0.91 3.17
C ASN A 315 13.93 -1.56 1.95
N VAL A 316 13.12 -2.13 1.08
CA VAL A 316 13.58 -2.85 -0.13
C VAL A 316 14.38 -2.01 -1.12
N TYR A 317 14.32 -0.68 -1.05
CA TYR A 317 15.15 0.21 -1.88
C TYR A 317 16.61 0.27 -1.44
N LEU A 318 16.92 -0.16 -0.21
CA LEU A 318 18.26 -0.09 0.37
C LEU A 318 19.30 -0.78 -0.52
N TYR A 319 18.91 -1.84 -1.22
CA TYR A 319 19.81 -2.66 -2.04
C TYR A 319 19.70 -2.43 -3.55
N GLY A 320 18.57 -1.89 -4.03
CA GLY A 320 18.31 -1.74 -5.47
C GLY A 320 19.12 -0.64 -6.19
N ARG A 321 19.54 0.43 -5.49
CA ARG A 321 20.19 1.58 -6.15
C ARG A 321 21.36 2.22 -5.41
N VAL A 322 21.62 1.90 -4.15
CA VAL A 322 22.65 2.60 -3.37
C VAL A 322 23.83 1.68 -3.03
N LYS A 323 24.67 1.41 -4.04
CA LYS A 323 26.01 0.81 -3.82
C LYS A 323 26.79 1.56 -2.74
N VAL A 324 26.55 2.84 -2.50
CA VAL A 324 27.29 3.68 -1.54
C VAL A 324 27.04 3.29 -0.07
N THR A 325 25.80 3.03 0.32
CA THR A 325 25.44 2.71 1.73
C THR A 325 25.93 1.31 2.10
N ILE A 326 25.82 0.35 1.18
CA ILE A 326 26.38 -0.99 1.35
C ILE A 326 27.91 -0.91 1.30
N LYS A 327 28.53 -0.16 0.38
CA LYS A 327 30.01 0.00 0.32
C LYS A 327 30.61 0.51 1.63
N ARG A 328 29.95 1.48 2.29
CA ARG A 328 30.40 1.98 3.59
C ARG A 328 30.27 0.91 4.68
N SER A 329 29.20 0.12 4.63
CA SER A 329 28.96 -1.01 5.53
C SER A 329 29.97 -2.14 5.33
N ILE A 330 30.27 -2.50 4.08
CA ILE A 330 31.29 -3.48 3.65
C ILE A 330 32.65 -3.09 4.24
N ARG A 331 33.12 -1.87 3.96
CA ARG A 331 34.44 -1.40 4.39
C ARG A 331 34.60 -1.34 5.91
N LYS A 332 33.57 -0.90 6.63
CA LYS A 332 33.63 -0.78 8.09
C LYS A 332 33.65 -2.12 8.83
N ARG A 333 33.25 -3.21 8.16
CA ARG A 333 32.97 -4.51 8.79
C ARG A 333 33.90 -5.63 8.34
N GLY A 334 34.92 -5.29 7.54
CA GLY A 334 35.92 -6.24 7.04
C GLY A 334 35.37 -7.24 6.03
N LEU A 335 34.32 -6.87 5.28
CA LEU A 335 33.90 -7.68 4.13
C LEU A 335 34.74 -7.33 2.91
N GLU A 336 35.13 -8.35 2.17
CA GLU A 336 35.92 -8.23 0.95
C GLU A 336 35.13 -8.72 -0.26
N TRP A 337 35.36 -8.09 -1.41
CA TRP A 337 34.88 -8.63 -2.68
C TRP A 337 35.87 -9.68 -3.15
N VAL A 338 35.43 -10.91 -3.16
CA VAL A 338 36.15 -12.06 -3.71
C VAL A 338 35.37 -12.54 -4.92
N GLY A 339 36.01 -13.31 -5.80
CA GLY A 339 35.24 -14.06 -6.76
C GLY A 339 35.14 -15.53 -6.40
N ILE A 340 34.22 -16.20 -7.08
CA ILE A 340 33.82 -17.58 -6.83
C ILE A 340 33.51 -18.27 -8.17
N GLY A 341 33.87 -19.55 -8.33
CA GLY A 341 33.59 -20.37 -9.52
C GLY A 341 34.86 -20.87 -10.21
N GLU A 342 34.85 -21.10 -11.53
CA GLU A 342 36.07 -21.22 -12.37
C GLU A 342 35.79 -20.70 -13.79
N GLY A 343 36.82 -20.26 -14.52
CA GLY A 343 36.75 -19.97 -15.96
C GLY A 343 35.75 -18.87 -16.36
N HIS A 344 34.69 -19.25 -17.09
CA HIS A 344 33.65 -18.34 -17.58
C HIS A 344 32.50 -18.13 -16.58
N GLU A 345 32.48 -18.88 -15.48
CA GLU A 345 31.40 -18.84 -14.48
C GLU A 345 31.77 -18.01 -13.24
N ILE A 346 32.86 -17.24 -13.32
CA ILE A 346 33.35 -16.39 -12.23
C ILE A 346 32.29 -15.36 -11.84
N ARG A 347 31.81 -15.47 -10.61
CA ARG A 347 30.94 -14.49 -9.95
C ARG A 347 31.72 -13.70 -8.92
N THR A 348 31.17 -12.56 -8.52
CA THR A 348 31.75 -11.71 -7.48
C THR A 348 30.82 -11.69 -6.28
N VAL A 349 31.32 -12.10 -5.12
CA VAL A 349 30.56 -12.22 -3.87
C VAL A 349 31.24 -11.42 -2.75
N LEU A 350 30.49 -11.12 -1.69
CA LEU A 350 31.08 -10.58 -0.48
C LEU A 350 31.47 -11.72 0.44
N TYR A 351 32.65 -11.58 1.04
CA TYR A 351 33.23 -12.63 1.85
C TYR A 351 33.82 -12.07 3.13
N LYS A 352 33.63 -12.81 4.21
CA LYS A 352 34.33 -12.62 5.47
C LYS A 352 34.44 -13.98 6.13
N TRP A 353 35.66 -14.52 6.14
CA TRP A 353 35.96 -15.87 6.60
C TRP A 353 35.18 -16.22 7.87
N PRO A 354 34.47 -17.36 7.95
CA PRO A 354 34.32 -18.41 6.92
C PRO A 354 33.06 -18.28 6.04
N TYR A 355 32.43 -17.11 5.94
CA TYR A 355 31.10 -16.95 5.34
C TYR A 355 31.09 -16.13 4.05
N ILE A 356 30.22 -16.54 3.12
CA ILE A 356 29.78 -15.71 2.00
C ILE A 356 28.57 -14.89 2.48
N ILE A 357 28.50 -13.62 2.09
CA ILE A 357 27.43 -12.70 2.48
C ILE A 357 26.79 -12.15 1.21
N ASP A 358 25.46 -12.07 1.16
CA ASP A 358 24.74 -11.34 0.12
C ASP A 358 23.72 -10.34 0.68
N PHE A 359 23.53 -9.27 -0.08
CA PHE A 359 22.50 -8.27 0.13
C PHE A 359 21.56 -8.30 -1.08
N PRO A 360 20.42 -9.01 -1.01
CA PRO A 360 19.66 -9.40 -2.19
C PRO A 360 19.06 -8.17 -2.86
N GLY A 361 19.73 -7.63 -3.88
CA GLY A 361 19.26 -6.45 -4.63
C GLY A 361 17.94 -6.69 -5.34
N ILE A 362 17.63 -7.96 -5.61
CA ILE A 362 16.40 -8.41 -6.27
C ILE A 362 15.14 -7.98 -5.50
N VAL A 363 15.19 -7.91 -4.15
CA VAL A 363 14.03 -7.53 -3.33
C VAL A 363 13.53 -6.12 -3.61
N SER A 364 14.33 -5.27 -4.27
CA SER A 364 13.86 -3.95 -4.74
C SER A 364 12.72 -4.02 -5.75
N GLN A 365 12.50 -5.17 -6.39
CA GLN A 365 11.34 -5.42 -7.25
C GLN A 365 10.03 -5.49 -6.45
N LEU A 366 10.08 -5.83 -5.16
CA LEU A 366 8.92 -5.84 -4.28
C LEU A 366 8.41 -4.44 -3.94
N ALA A 367 9.15 -3.38 -4.30
CA ALA A 367 8.78 -1.99 -4.04
C ALA A 367 7.41 -1.58 -4.60
N SER A 368 6.99 -2.20 -5.71
CA SER A 368 5.69 -1.96 -6.34
C SER A 368 4.58 -2.86 -5.80
N CYS A 369 4.89 -3.78 -4.88
CA CYS A 369 3.89 -4.71 -4.36
C CYS A 369 3.03 -4.03 -3.28
N PRO A 370 1.71 -4.27 -3.30
CA PRO A 370 0.86 -3.92 -2.18
C PRO A 370 1.18 -4.84 -1.00
N ASP A 371 1.64 -4.26 0.11
CA ASP A 371 2.20 -4.95 1.29
C ASP A 371 3.62 -5.53 1.10
N VAL A 372 4.57 -4.63 0.88
CA VAL A 372 6.01 -4.94 0.77
C VAL A 372 6.54 -5.74 1.97
N ILE A 373 6.01 -5.49 3.18
CA ILE A 373 6.48 -6.18 4.39
C ILE A 373 6.09 -7.66 4.32
N HIS A 374 4.82 -7.95 4.03
CA HIS A 374 4.37 -9.32 3.86
C HIS A 374 5.13 -10.04 2.74
N GLN A 375 5.35 -9.38 1.59
CA GLN A 375 6.08 -9.99 0.48
C GLN A 375 7.55 -10.26 0.84
N LEU A 376 8.19 -9.38 1.60
CA LEU A 376 9.55 -9.61 2.09
C LEU A 376 9.61 -10.75 3.11
N ASP A 377 8.58 -10.90 3.95
CA ASP A 377 8.47 -12.02 4.89
C ASP A 377 8.28 -13.35 4.15
N LEU A 378 7.45 -13.39 3.11
CA LEU A 378 7.31 -14.55 2.23
C LEU A 378 8.64 -14.92 1.57
N PHE A 379 9.34 -13.92 1.03
CA PHE A 379 10.67 -14.11 0.43
C PHE A 379 11.65 -14.73 1.43
N ALA A 380 11.71 -14.18 2.64
CA ALA A 380 12.62 -14.63 3.68
C ALA A 380 12.29 -16.04 4.18
N ASN A 381 11.01 -16.33 4.42
CA ASN A 381 10.58 -17.63 4.93
C ASN A 381 10.80 -18.74 3.91
N HIS A 382 10.56 -18.49 2.62
CA HIS A 382 10.83 -19.47 1.58
C HIS A 382 12.31 -19.90 1.53
N ILE A 383 13.24 -18.94 1.66
CA ILE A 383 14.67 -19.25 1.70
C ILE A 383 15.02 -20.04 2.97
N ARG A 384 14.43 -19.70 4.12
CA ARG A 384 14.64 -20.46 5.37
C ARG A 384 14.15 -21.90 5.25
N ASP A 385 12.98 -22.10 4.66
CA ASP A 385 12.40 -23.43 4.45
C ASP A 385 13.30 -24.26 3.53
N LYS A 386 13.72 -23.69 2.38
CA LYS A 386 14.67 -24.35 1.48
C LYS A 386 16.02 -24.63 2.15
N SER A 387 16.49 -23.75 3.04
CA SER A 387 17.73 -24.00 3.77
C SER A 387 17.68 -25.24 4.64
N VAL A 388 16.55 -25.49 5.31
CA VAL A 388 16.34 -26.72 6.08
C VAL A 388 16.33 -27.95 5.16
N THR A 389 15.72 -27.84 3.98
CA THR A 389 15.46 -29.01 3.12
C THR A 389 16.54 -29.30 2.08
N GLU A 390 17.25 -28.29 1.58
CA GLU A 390 18.18 -28.39 0.44
C GLU A 390 19.63 -28.10 0.82
N TRP A 391 19.87 -27.29 1.86
CA TRP A 391 21.21 -26.80 2.21
C TRP A 391 21.62 -27.10 3.66
N GLU A 392 20.96 -28.04 4.33
CA GLU A 392 21.32 -28.49 5.70
C GLU A 392 21.51 -27.37 6.74
N ASN A 393 20.81 -26.23 6.58
CA ASN A 393 20.94 -24.99 7.36
C ASN A 393 22.22 -24.16 7.12
N GLU A 394 22.99 -24.44 6.07
CA GLU A 394 24.21 -23.70 5.74
C GLU A 394 23.91 -22.33 5.10
N VAL A 395 22.71 -22.16 4.53
CA VAL A 395 22.21 -20.88 4.01
C VAL A 395 21.30 -20.22 5.04
N GLU A 396 21.66 -19.06 5.59
CA GLU A 396 20.84 -18.40 6.61
C GLU A 396 20.31 -17.04 6.15
N VAL A 397 19.08 -16.72 6.56
CA VAL A 397 18.49 -15.40 6.34
C VAL A 397 18.60 -14.59 7.63
N TRP A 398 19.43 -13.55 7.60
CA TRP A 398 19.64 -12.64 8.72
C TRP A 398 18.84 -11.35 8.55
N SER A 399 18.31 -10.86 9.67
CA SER A 399 17.93 -9.46 9.82
C SER A 399 19.15 -8.55 9.73
N TRP A 400 18.90 -7.27 9.50
CA TRP A 400 19.97 -6.28 9.49
C TRP A 400 20.68 -6.21 10.85
N GLU A 401 19.94 -6.30 11.95
CA GLU A 401 20.42 -6.22 13.32
C GLU A 401 21.32 -7.42 13.70
N GLU A 402 20.95 -8.63 13.29
CA GLU A 402 21.78 -9.84 13.43
C GLU A 402 23.10 -9.68 12.67
N PHE A 403 23.03 -9.24 11.41
CA PHE A 403 24.22 -8.95 10.62
C PHE A 403 25.10 -7.88 11.28
N GLN A 404 24.51 -6.81 11.81
CA GLN A 404 25.27 -5.76 12.51
C GLN A 404 26.02 -6.32 13.71
N THR A 405 25.34 -7.12 14.53
CA THR A 405 25.89 -7.72 15.73
C THR A 405 27.05 -8.65 15.37
N TRP A 406 26.81 -9.61 14.48
CA TRP A 406 27.83 -10.53 13.97
C TRP A 406 29.02 -9.80 13.37
N ALA A 407 28.77 -8.77 12.55
CA ALA A 407 29.84 -8.07 11.86
C ALA A 407 30.74 -7.24 12.80
N THR A 408 30.22 -6.82 13.96
CA THR A 408 30.97 -6.07 14.99
C THR A 408 31.74 -6.95 15.96
N VAL A 409 31.26 -8.18 16.21
CA VAL A 409 32.02 -9.17 16.95
C VAL A 409 33.14 -9.62 16.01
N GLY A 410 34.35 -9.09 16.22
CA GLY A 410 35.53 -9.58 15.51
C GLY A 410 35.55 -11.09 15.68
N ILE A 411 35.56 -11.82 14.56
CA ILE A 411 35.84 -13.25 14.57
C ILE A 411 37.21 -13.32 15.23
N GLY A 412 37.26 -13.81 16.48
CA GLY A 412 38.46 -13.78 17.31
C GLY A 412 39.65 -14.23 16.47
N GLU A 413 40.76 -13.51 16.59
CA GLU A 413 41.97 -13.62 15.78
C GLU A 413 42.38 -15.08 15.49
N THR A 414 41.80 -15.66 14.45
CA THR A 414 42.34 -16.82 13.74
C THR A 414 42.24 -16.48 12.26
N SER A 415 42.95 -15.40 11.88
CA SER A 415 43.36 -15.23 10.49
C SER A 415 44.03 -16.53 10.04
N PRO A 416 43.73 -17.06 8.84
CA PRO A 416 44.48 -18.19 8.25
C PRO A 416 45.99 -17.91 8.19
N SER A 417 46.41 -16.64 8.17
CA SER A 417 47.83 -16.25 8.26
C SER A 417 48.51 -16.63 9.58
N ALA A 418 47.76 -16.86 10.67
CA ALA A 418 48.28 -17.31 11.95
C ALA A 418 48.43 -18.84 12.03
N LEU A 419 47.73 -19.59 11.15
CA LEU A 419 47.87 -21.05 11.02
C LEU A 419 49.02 -21.47 10.09
N GLN A 420 49.46 -20.60 9.17
CA GLN A 420 50.61 -20.86 8.30
C GLN A 420 51.98 -20.76 9.00
N GLN A 421 52.07 -20.32 10.26
CA GLN A 421 53.34 -20.29 11.01
C GLN A 421 53.55 -21.48 11.96
N ASN A 422 52.56 -22.37 12.15
CA ASN A 422 52.66 -23.47 13.13
C ASN A 422 52.68 -24.89 12.51
N ILE A 423 52.90 -25.04 11.20
CA ILE A 423 53.05 -26.35 10.53
C ILE A 423 54.49 -26.57 9.99
N ALA A 424 55.41 -25.64 10.24
CA ALA A 424 56.84 -25.83 9.97
C ALA A 424 57.65 -25.82 11.27
N HIS A 425 57.47 -26.83 12.13
CA HIS A 425 58.47 -27.30 13.08
C HIS A 425 58.24 -28.75 13.50
#